data_AF-A0A7C5NQZ0-F1
#
_entry.id   AF-A0A7C5NQZ0-F1
#
_cell.length_a   1.000
_cell.length_b   1.000
_cell.length_c   1.000
_cell.angle_alpha   90.00
_cell.angle_beta   90.00
_cell.angle_gamma   90.00
#
_symmetry.space_group_name_H-M   'P 1'
#
loop_
_entity.id
_entity.type
_entity.pdbx_description
1 polymer ?
#
loop_
_entity_poly.entity_id
_entity_poly.type
_entity_poly.pdbx_seq_one_letter_code
_entity_poly.pdbx_strand_id
1 'polypeptide(L)'
;MREIPSVDRLLHHPLGESLQSQYGRALTTEAIRAALDTLRQDLRRGGAEPSAERALELARANLEQWTAPTLRPVINATGVIIHTNLGRAPLSQAALEAMQAVAEGYSTLEYDLERGRRGKRHQHAETLLTRLTGAEAALVVNNNAAAVLLALRGLANR
;
A
#
# COMPACT_ATOMS: atom_id res chain seq x y z
N MET A 1 35.08 -24.47 -17.06
CA MET A 1 34.37 -23.97 -15.86
C MET A 1 33.21 -23.14 -16.38
N ARG A 2 31.96 -23.50 -16.11
CA ARG A 2 30.79 -22.77 -16.65
C ARG A 2 30.74 -21.40 -15.97
N GLU A 3 30.93 -20.32 -16.74
CA GLU A 3 31.12 -18.97 -16.18
C GLU A 3 29.78 -18.31 -15.87
N ILE A 4 29.53 -18.07 -14.59
CA ILE A 4 28.41 -17.25 -14.15
C ILE A 4 28.75 -15.78 -14.41
N PRO A 5 27.89 -14.99 -15.07
CA PRO A 5 28.14 -13.58 -15.30
C PRO A 5 28.41 -12.81 -14.01
N SER A 6 29.35 -11.86 -14.04
CA SER A 6 29.60 -10.98 -12.90
C SER A 6 28.46 -9.98 -12.73
N VAL A 7 28.20 -9.56 -11.49
CA VAL A 7 27.20 -8.53 -11.18
C VAL A 7 27.51 -7.24 -11.96
N ASP A 8 28.78 -6.85 -12.03
CA ASP A 8 29.21 -5.64 -12.73
C ASP A 8 28.92 -5.70 -14.23
N ARG A 9 29.16 -6.84 -14.89
CA ARG A 9 28.82 -7.05 -16.30
C ARG A 9 27.32 -6.95 -16.55
N LEU A 10 26.51 -7.48 -15.63
CA LEU A 10 25.05 -7.41 -15.73
C LEU A 10 24.52 -6.00 -15.50
N LEU A 11 25.15 -5.22 -14.62
CA LEU A 11 24.78 -3.82 -14.39
C LEU A 11 25.08 -2.94 -15.60
N HIS A 12 26.19 -3.16 -16.31
CA HIS A 12 26.55 -2.43 -17.54
C HIS A 12 25.91 -3.03 -18.81
N HIS A 13 25.09 -4.07 -18.69
CA HIS A 13 24.33 -4.61 -19.81
C HIS A 13 23.15 -3.67 -20.14
N PRO A 14 22.76 -3.47 -21.41
CA PRO A 14 21.65 -2.57 -21.76
C PRO A 14 20.34 -2.83 -20.99
N LEU A 15 19.99 -4.10 -20.77
CA LEU A 15 18.85 -4.46 -19.92
C LEU A 15 19.08 -4.11 -18.44
N GLY A 16 20.29 -4.26 -17.92
CA GLY A 16 20.65 -3.86 -16.56
C GLY A 16 20.60 -2.35 -16.35
N GLU A 17 21.04 -1.56 -17.33
CA GLU A 17 20.90 -0.10 -17.32
C GLU A 17 19.43 0.33 -17.35
N SER A 18 18.61 -0.33 -18.17
CA SER A 18 17.16 -0.11 -18.19
C SER A 18 16.52 -0.38 -16.83
N LEU A 19 16.85 -1.52 -16.19
CA LEU A 19 16.37 -1.84 -14.84
C LEU A 19 16.85 -0.83 -13.80
N GLN A 20 18.09 -0.33 -13.89
CA GLN A 20 18.60 0.71 -12.99
C GLN A 20 17.83 2.03 -13.15
N SER A 21 17.50 2.42 -14.38
CA SER A 21 16.71 3.62 -14.67
C SER A 21 15.30 3.53 -14.05
N GLN A 22 14.67 2.36 -14.14
CA GLN A 22 13.31 2.15 -13.67
C GLN A 22 13.20 1.93 -12.15
N TYR A 23 14.12 1.14 -11.57
CA TYR A 23 14.00 0.65 -10.18
C TYR A 23 15.08 1.20 -9.23
N GLY A 24 16.04 1.95 -9.77
CA GLY A 24 17.20 2.45 -9.02
C GLY A 24 18.32 1.41 -8.88
N ARG A 25 19.56 1.90 -8.83
CA ARG A 25 20.76 1.04 -8.84
C ARG A 25 20.84 0.06 -7.67
N ALA A 26 20.48 0.49 -6.47
CA ALA A 26 20.57 -0.34 -5.27
C ALA A 26 19.69 -1.59 -5.39
N LEU A 27 18.41 -1.39 -5.73
CA LEU A 27 17.44 -2.48 -5.84
C LEU A 27 17.75 -3.41 -7.02
N THR A 28 18.18 -2.84 -8.15
CA THR A 28 18.61 -3.66 -9.31
C THR A 28 19.84 -4.51 -8.99
N THR A 29 20.79 -3.99 -8.22
CA THR A 29 21.97 -4.76 -7.79
C THR A 29 21.56 -5.93 -6.88
N GLU A 30 20.63 -5.71 -5.97
CA GLU A 30 20.09 -6.76 -5.10
C GLU A 30 19.35 -7.84 -5.90
N ALA A 31 18.50 -7.44 -6.85
CA ALA A 31 17.76 -8.35 -7.71
C ALA A 31 18.70 -9.20 -8.60
N ILE A 32 19.77 -8.61 -9.13
CA ILE A 32 20.81 -9.34 -9.89
C ILE A 32 21.51 -10.36 -9.00
N ARG A 33 21.89 -9.99 -7.76
CA ARG A 33 22.52 -10.95 -6.83
C ARG A 33 21.60 -12.13 -6.52
N ALA A 34 20.32 -11.85 -6.23
CA ALA A 34 19.33 -12.90 -5.99
C ALA A 34 19.14 -13.80 -7.22
N ALA A 35 19.08 -13.22 -8.42
CA ALA A 35 18.98 -13.98 -9.66
C ALA A 35 20.19 -14.89 -9.90
N LEU A 36 21.41 -14.38 -9.67
CA LEU A 36 22.63 -15.17 -9.78
C LEU A 36 22.69 -16.29 -8.74
N ASP A 37 22.19 -16.07 -7.52
CA ASP A 37 22.09 -17.13 -6.51
C ASP A 37 21.11 -18.23 -6.91
N THR A 38 19.97 -17.89 -7.50
CA THR A 38 19.05 -18.87 -8.10
C THR A 38 19.74 -19.68 -9.20
N LEU A 39 20.44 -19.02 -10.13
CA LEU A 39 21.15 -19.71 -11.22
C LEU A 39 22.28 -20.61 -10.70
N ARG A 40 22.98 -20.22 -9.63
CA ARG A 40 23.97 -21.07 -8.96
C ARG A 40 23.34 -22.35 -8.41
N GLN A 41 22.16 -22.25 -7.82
CA GLN A 41 21.44 -23.41 -7.27
C GLN A 41 20.96 -24.34 -8.38
N ASP A 42 20.42 -23.79 -9.46
CA ASP A 42 19.95 -24.57 -10.61
C ASP A 42 21.09 -25.32 -11.30
N LEU A 43 22.25 -24.66 -11.47
CA LEU A 43 23.43 -25.28 -12.04
C LEU A 43 23.92 -26.47 -11.20
N ARG A 44 23.90 -26.35 -9.87
CA ARG A 44 24.24 -27.46 -8.94
C ARG A 44 23.30 -28.65 -9.07
N ARG A 45 22.06 -28.42 -9.50
CA ARG A 45 21.05 -29.46 -9.74
C ARG A 45 21.10 -30.04 -11.16
N GLY A 46 22.10 -29.67 -11.96
CA GLY A 46 22.23 -30.12 -13.35
C GLY A 46 21.34 -29.34 -14.34
N GLY A 47 20.87 -28.15 -13.95
CA GLY A 47 20.05 -27.28 -14.78
C GLY A 47 20.79 -26.66 -15.98
N ALA A 48 20.06 -25.83 -16.72
CA ALA A 48 20.54 -25.14 -17.91
C ALA A 48 21.74 -24.22 -17.65
N GLU A 49 22.44 -23.87 -18.71
CA GLU A 49 23.62 -23.00 -18.63
C GLU A 49 23.23 -21.56 -18.23
N PRO A 50 23.89 -20.95 -17.23
CA PRO A 50 23.65 -19.57 -16.86
C PRO A 50 24.03 -18.62 -18.00
N SER A 51 23.12 -17.74 -18.41
CA SER A 51 23.41 -16.65 -19.34
C SER A 51 23.13 -15.28 -18.70
N ALA A 52 23.70 -14.23 -19.29
CA ALA A 52 23.48 -12.86 -18.83
C ALA A 52 22.01 -12.44 -18.98
N GLU A 53 21.41 -12.82 -20.11
CA GLU A 53 20.00 -12.58 -20.43
C GLU A 53 19.11 -13.27 -19.40
N ARG A 54 19.40 -14.53 -19.07
CA ARG A 54 18.61 -15.28 -18.09
C ARG A 54 18.70 -14.69 -16.69
N ALA A 55 19.90 -14.25 -16.28
CA ALA A 55 20.09 -13.57 -14.99
C ALA A 55 19.30 -12.25 -14.94
N LEU A 56 19.28 -11.49 -16.03
CA LEU A 56 18.56 -10.22 -16.12
C LEU A 56 17.04 -10.40 -16.21
N GLU A 57 16.55 -11.45 -16.85
CA GLU A 57 15.13 -11.83 -16.82
C GLU A 57 14.66 -12.16 -15.41
N LEU A 58 15.43 -12.97 -14.67
CA LEU A 58 15.14 -13.31 -13.28
C LEU A 58 15.21 -12.08 -12.38
N ALA A 59 16.21 -11.21 -12.59
CA ALA A 59 16.31 -9.96 -11.86
C ALA A 59 15.10 -9.05 -12.12
N ARG A 60 14.66 -8.93 -13.38
CA ARG A 60 13.43 -8.20 -13.75
C ARG A 60 12.21 -8.78 -13.05
N ALA A 61 12.01 -10.10 -13.08
CA ALA A 61 10.89 -10.74 -12.42
C ALA A 61 10.87 -10.50 -10.91
N ASN A 62 12.04 -10.55 -10.26
CA ASN A 62 12.18 -10.21 -8.84
C ASN A 62 11.81 -8.74 -8.58
N LEU A 63 12.31 -7.80 -9.38
CA LEU A 63 11.99 -6.37 -9.25
C LEU A 63 10.50 -6.10 -9.41
N GLU A 64 9.88 -6.68 -10.45
CA GLU A 64 8.43 -6.59 -10.68
C GLU A 64 7.65 -7.11 -9.48
N GLN A 65 8.06 -8.25 -8.90
CA GLN A 65 7.41 -8.82 -7.73
C GLN A 65 7.61 -7.97 -6.47
N TRP A 66 8.83 -7.50 -6.20
CA TRP A 66 9.16 -6.76 -4.98
C TRP A 66 8.51 -5.37 -4.95
N THR A 67 8.33 -4.78 -6.12
CA THR A 67 7.71 -3.46 -6.28
C THR A 67 6.22 -3.52 -6.57
N ALA A 68 5.64 -4.71 -6.74
CA ALA A 68 4.22 -4.86 -6.99
C ALA A 68 3.39 -4.37 -5.78
N PRO A 69 2.30 -3.62 -6.00
CA PRO A 69 1.36 -3.30 -4.94
C PRO A 69 0.83 -4.57 -4.29
N THR A 70 0.91 -4.64 -2.96
CA THR A 70 0.38 -5.76 -2.18
C THR A 70 -1.14 -5.69 -2.06
N LEU A 71 -1.71 -4.48 -2.10
CA LEU A 71 -3.14 -4.24 -2.22
C LEU A 71 -3.49 -4.02 -3.70
N ARG A 72 -4.42 -4.83 -4.22
CA ARG A 72 -4.86 -4.78 -5.62
C ARG A 72 -6.38 -4.83 -5.69
N PRO A 73 -7.00 -4.15 -6.66
CA PRO A 73 -8.44 -4.27 -6.89
C PRO A 73 -8.80 -5.71 -7.28
N VAL A 74 -9.99 -6.15 -6.87
CA VAL A 74 -10.52 -7.49 -7.16
C VAL A 74 -11.96 -7.42 -7.62
N ILE A 75 -12.41 -8.41 -8.39
CA ILE A 75 -13.81 -8.60 -8.76
C ILE A 75 -14.45 -9.51 -7.72
N ASN A 76 -15.43 -9.01 -6.97
CA ASN A 76 -16.18 -9.81 -6.01
C ASN A 76 -17.28 -10.61 -6.72
N ALA A 77 -17.04 -11.90 -6.95
CA ALA A 77 -18.00 -12.85 -7.53
C ALA A 77 -18.68 -13.75 -6.48
N THR A 78 -18.53 -13.46 -5.18
CA THR A 78 -19.03 -14.33 -4.09
C THR A 78 -20.52 -14.12 -3.78
N GLY A 79 -21.12 -13.01 -4.23
CA GLY A 79 -22.45 -12.58 -3.82
C GLY A 79 -22.53 -11.97 -2.40
N VAL A 80 -21.43 -11.94 -1.65
CA VAL A 80 -21.37 -11.32 -0.31
C VAL A 80 -21.13 -9.82 -0.43
N ILE A 81 -22.10 -9.00 -0.03
CA ILE A 81 -22.03 -7.52 -0.11
C ILE A 81 -21.00 -6.96 0.87
N ILE A 82 -21.14 -7.24 2.17
CA ILE A 82 -20.19 -6.78 3.20
C ILE A 82 -19.13 -7.86 3.41
N HIS A 83 -18.17 -7.92 2.49
CA HIS A 83 -17.13 -8.95 2.54
C HIS A 83 -15.93 -8.48 3.38
N THR A 84 -15.78 -9.03 4.59
CA THR A 84 -14.72 -8.61 5.54
C THR A 84 -13.30 -8.75 4.98
N ASN A 85 -13.01 -9.85 4.29
CA ASN A 85 -11.67 -10.07 3.70
C ASN A 85 -11.38 -9.20 2.45
N LEU A 86 -12.41 -8.67 1.79
CA LEU A 86 -12.27 -7.85 0.58
C LEU A 86 -12.46 -6.34 0.85
N GLY A 87 -12.42 -5.94 2.13
CA GLY A 87 -12.48 -4.52 2.48
C GLY A 87 -13.87 -3.96 2.77
N ARG A 88 -14.88 -4.82 2.99
CA ARG A 88 -16.25 -4.44 3.40
C ARG A 88 -16.96 -3.60 2.32
N ALA A 89 -17.57 -2.47 2.70
CA ALA A 89 -18.34 -1.64 1.79
C ALA A 89 -17.39 -0.80 0.92
N PRO A 90 -17.47 -0.92 -0.43
CA PRO A 90 -16.78 0.01 -1.31
C PRO A 90 -17.41 1.41 -1.19
N LEU A 91 -16.63 2.44 -1.49
CA LEU A 91 -17.09 3.82 -1.48
C LEU A 91 -17.79 4.17 -2.79
N SER A 92 -18.77 5.08 -2.72
CA SER A 92 -19.37 5.67 -3.91
C SER A 92 -18.39 6.64 -4.59
N GLN A 93 -18.61 6.89 -5.88
CA GLN A 93 -17.79 7.84 -6.64
C GLN A 93 -17.76 9.23 -5.99
N ALA A 94 -18.91 9.73 -5.55
CA ALA A 94 -19.01 11.02 -4.86
C ALA A 94 -18.20 11.08 -3.56
N ALA A 95 -18.14 9.98 -2.79
CA ALA A 95 -17.33 9.93 -1.58
C ALA A 95 -15.82 9.93 -1.90
N LEU A 96 -15.40 9.21 -2.94
CA LEU A 96 -14.02 9.20 -3.41
C LEU A 96 -13.57 10.58 -3.90
N GLU A 97 -14.41 11.27 -4.67
CA GLU A 97 -14.13 12.63 -5.14
C GLU A 97 -13.98 13.63 -4.00
N ALA A 98 -14.86 13.58 -2.99
CA ALA A 98 -14.76 14.42 -1.81
C ALA A 98 -13.48 14.15 -1.00
N MET A 99 -13.08 12.88 -0.87
CA MET A 99 -11.83 12.51 -0.21
C MET A 99 -10.61 13.02 -0.98
N GLN A 100 -10.60 12.87 -2.30
CA GLN A 100 -9.52 13.34 -3.15
C GLN A 100 -9.37 14.86 -3.07
N ALA A 101 -10.47 15.61 -3.22
CA ALA A 101 -10.46 17.07 -3.18
C ALA A 101 -9.87 17.64 -1.87
N VAL A 102 -10.11 16.98 -0.73
CA VAL A 102 -9.54 17.40 0.57
C VAL A 102 -8.10 16.92 0.75
N ALA A 103 -7.71 15.79 0.17
CA ALA A 103 -6.38 15.20 0.32
C ALA A 103 -5.31 15.86 -0.57
N GLU A 104 -5.70 16.56 -1.64
CA GLU A 104 -4.76 17.23 -2.57
C GLU A 104 -4.01 18.42 -1.94
N GLY A 105 -4.47 18.95 -0.81
CA GLY A 105 -3.82 20.10 -0.17
C GLY A 105 -4.17 20.28 1.31
N TYR A 106 -3.92 21.49 1.82
CA TYR A 106 -4.31 21.86 3.19
C TYR A 106 -5.83 21.97 3.29
N SER A 107 -6.37 21.67 4.47
CA SER A 107 -7.81 21.74 4.73
C SER A 107 -8.11 22.33 6.10
N THR A 108 -9.37 22.70 6.31
CA THR A 108 -9.91 23.21 7.59
C THR A 108 -10.16 22.09 8.61
N LEU A 109 -9.37 21.01 8.56
CA LEU A 109 -9.54 19.83 9.40
C LEU A 109 -9.59 20.18 10.89
N GLU A 110 -8.69 21.06 11.36
CA GLU A 110 -8.66 21.59 12.73
C GLU A 110 -8.63 23.12 12.75
N TYR A 111 -9.28 23.78 11.79
CA TYR A 111 -9.27 25.25 11.70
C TYR A 111 -10.68 25.80 11.55
N ASP A 112 -11.02 26.76 12.41
CA ASP A 112 -12.28 27.49 12.40
C ASP A 112 -12.08 28.79 11.60
N LEU A 113 -12.73 28.88 10.43
CA LEU A 113 -12.61 30.03 9.53
C LEU A 113 -13.27 31.29 10.11
N GLU A 114 -14.37 31.15 10.84
CA GLU A 114 -15.10 32.29 11.41
C GLU A 114 -14.31 32.92 12.56
N ARG A 115 -13.70 32.08 13.41
CA ARG A 115 -12.93 32.53 14.57
C ARG A 115 -11.45 32.75 14.27
N GLY A 116 -10.96 32.34 13.09
CA GLY A 116 -9.56 32.45 12.69
C GLY A 116 -8.59 31.75 13.64
N ARG A 117 -8.98 30.60 14.20
CA ARG A 117 -8.19 29.87 15.21
C ARG A 117 -8.36 28.37 15.11
N ARG A 118 -7.60 27.63 15.92
CA ARG A 118 -7.71 26.16 16.00
C ARG A 118 -9.14 25.74 16.37
N GLY A 119 -9.70 24.85 15.55
CA GLY A 119 -11.00 24.22 15.73
C GLY A 119 -10.88 22.75 16.15
N LYS A 120 -12.02 22.08 16.25
CA LYS A 120 -12.14 20.67 16.64
C LYS A 120 -12.51 19.82 15.43
N ARG A 121 -11.65 18.87 15.02
CA ARG A 121 -11.94 18.01 13.85
C ARG A 121 -13.24 17.22 13.93
N HIS A 122 -13.68 16.84 15.14
CA HIS A 122 -14.88 16.02 15.32
C HIS A 122 -16.17 16.78 15.02
N GLN A 123 -16.17 18.12 15.07
CA GLN A 123 -17.37 18.94 14.86
C GLN A 123 -18.02 18.68 13.50
N HIS A 124 -17.20 18.40 12.48
CA HIS A 124 -17.64 18.17 11.10
C HIS A 124 -18.53 16.94 11.00
N ALA A 125 -18.13 15.83 11.64
CA ALA A 125 -18.91 14.59 11.66
C ALA A 125 -20.03 14.62 12.71
N GLU A 126 -19.77 15.22 13.88
CA GLU A 126 -20.76 15.36 14.95
C GLU A 126 -22.03 16.06 14.47
N THR A 127 -21.88 17.18 13.76
CA THR A 127 -23.00 17.96 13.21
C THR A 127 -23.91 17.11 12.31
N LEU A 128 -23.33 16.26 11.45
CA LEU A 128 -24.09 15.39 10.57
C LEU A 128 -24.76 14.26 11.33
N LEU A 129 -24.04 13.64 12.26
CA LEU A 129 -24.55 12.50 13.03
C LEU A 129 -25.68 12.89 13.98
N THR A 130 -25.58 14.01 14.69
CA THR A 130 -26.67 14.49 15.56
C THR A 130 -27.90 14.83 14.73
N ARG A 131 -27.74 15.43 13.54
CA ARG A 131 -28.84 15.69 12.61
C ARG A 131 -29.52 14.41 12.10
N LEU A 132 -28.75 13.37 11.80
CA LEU A 132 -29.27 12.09 11.30
C LEU A 132 -29.96 11.26 12.39
N THR A 133 -29.46 11.32 13.62
CA THR A 133 -29.89 10.43 14.72
C THR A 133 -30.84 11.09 15.71
N GLY A 134 -30.86 12.41 15.78
CA GLY A 134 -31.57 13.16 16.82
C GLY A 134 -30.89 13.14 18.19
N ALA A 135 -29.68 12.59 18.30
CA ALA A 135 -28.93 12.57 19.55
C ALA A 135 -28.40 13.96 19.94
N GLU A 136 -28.22 14.20 21.24
CA GLU A 136 -27.74 15.47 21.79
C GLU A 136 -26.27 15.77 21.41
N ALA A 137 -25.45 14.73 21.25
CA ALA A 137 -24.04 14.81 20.88
C ALA A 137 -23.58 13.53 20.17
N ALA A 138 -22.48 13.60 19.42
CA ALA A 138 -21.92 12.44 18.73
C ALA A 138 -20.39 12.48 18.65
N LEU A 139 -19.75 11.31 18.78
CA LEU A 139 -18.30 11.18 18.68
C LEU A 139 -17.94 10.05 17.70
N VAL A 140 -17.01 10.36 16.78
CA VAL A 140 -16.42 9.36 15.89
C VAL A 140 -15.02 8.99 16.38
N VAL A 141 -14.78 7.69 16.49
CA VAL A 141 -13.47 7.11 16.79
C VAL A 141 -13.06 6.15 15.67
N ASN A 142 -11.84 5.62 15.74
CA ASN A 142 -11.25 4.80 14.68
C ASN A 142 -12.16 3.67 14.17
N ASN A 143 -12.78 2.92 15.07
CA ASN A 143 -13.72 1.84 14.73
C ASN A 143 -14.63 1.51 15.92
N ASN A 144 -15.60 0.61 15.69
CA ASN A 144 -16.54 0.20 16.74
C ASN A 144 -15.87 -0.46 17.96
N ALA A 145 -14.79 -1.22 17.77
CA ALA A 145 -14.08 -1.84 18.89
C ALA A 145 -13.47 -0.78 19.83
N ALA A 146 -12.87 0.27 19.27
CA ALA A 146 -12.39 1.42 20.02
C ALA A 146 -13.54 2.18 20.71
N ALA A 147 -14.71 2.28 20.06
CA ALA A 147 -15.89 2.92 20.63
C ALA A 147 -16.38 2.17 21.87
N VAL A 148 -16.49 0.84 21.80
CA VAL A 148 -16.88 -0.01 22.93
C VAL A 148 -15.90 0.16 24.09
N LEU A 149 -14.59 0.07 23.82
CA LEU A 149 -13.57 0.26 24.85
C LEU A 149 -13.67 1.65 25.50
N LEU A 150 -13.81 2.71 24.69
CA LEU A 150 -13.93 4.08 25.17
C LEU A 150 -15.19 4.26 26.02
N ALA A 151 -16.33 3.71 25.60
CA ALA A 151 -17.58 3.78 26.34
C ALA A 151 -17.47 3.06 27.69
N LEU A 152 -16.90 1.85 27.73
CA LEU A 152 -16.66 1.12 28.98
C LEU A 152 -15.71 1.88 29.91
N ARG A 153 -14.60 2.40 29.39
CA ARG A 153 -13.64 3.20 30.18
C ARG A 153 -14.18 4.55 30.61
N GLY A 154 -15.13 5.14 29.88
CA GLY A 154 -15.74 6.42 30.24
C GLY A 154 -16.87 6.29 31.25
N LEU A 155 -17.67 5.23 31.15
CA LEU A 155 -18.94 5.10 31.87
C LEU A 155 -18.92 4.02 32.96
N ALA A 156 -18.02 3.04 32.87
CA ALA A 156 -17.95 1.90 33.78
C ALA A 156 -16.65 1.89 34.62
N ASN A 157 -16.07 3.06 34.89
CA ASN A 157 -14.98 3.17 35.87
C ASN A 157 -15.53 2.90 37.27
N ARG A 158 -15.39 1.65 37.70
CA ARG A 158 -15.24 1.29 39.11
C ARG A 158 -13.77 1.02 39.41
#